data_AF-A0A349H557-F1
#
_entry.id   AF-A0A349H557-F1
#
_cell.length_a   1.000
_cell.length_b   1.000
_cell.length_c   1.000
_cell.angle_alpha   90.00
_cell.angle_beta   90.00
_cell.angle_gamma   90.00
#
_symmetry.space_group_name_H-M   'P 1'
#
loop_
_entity.id
_entity.type
_entity.pdbx_description
1 polymer ?
#
loop_
_entity_poly.entity_id
_entity_poly.type
_entity_poly.pdbx_seq_one_letter_code
_entity_poly.pdbx_strand_id
1 'polypeptide(L)' 'MDGNQFSDISDIDIAVDGLGSAERFFAMLGESEQLTRFPLDLVEIEHVEPEYAVLIRKHGRCVYKRIEHEE' A
#
# COMPACT_ATOMS: atom_id res chain seq x y z
N MET A 1 23.14 0.74 0.63
CA MET A 1 22.31 1.94 0.90
C MET A 1 21.62 1.68 2.22
N ASP A 2 21.90 2.50 3.22
CA ASP A 2 21.19 2.43 4.51
C ASP A 2 19.74 2.87 4.28
N GLY A 3 18.76 2.02 4.61
CA GLY A 3 17.33 2.26 4.43
C GLY A 3 16.74 3.33 5.37
N ASN A 4 17.56 4.29 5.82
CA ASN A 4 17.22 5.30 6.80
C ASN A 4 17.33 6.73 6.25
N GLN A 5 17.37 6.88 4.92
CA GLN A 5 17.49 8.17 4.25
C GLN A 5 16.18 8.49 3.52
N PHE A 6 15.22 9.03 4.26
CA PHE A 6 14.11 9.77 3.65
C PHE A 6 14.68 11.04 3.02
N SER A 7 14.25 11.34 1.80
CA SER A 7 14.59 12.56 1.06
C SER A 7 13.32 13.31 0.70
N ASP A 8 13.43 14.57 0.28
CA ASP A 8 12.28 15.37 -0.14
C ASP A 8 11.58 14.83 -1.41
N ILE A 9 12.20 13.86 -2.09
CA ILE A 9 11.65 13.14 -3.24
C ILE A 9 11.18 11.72 -2.88
N SER A 10 11.12 11.38 -1.59
CA SER A 10 10.67 10.05 -1.16
C SER A 10 9.16 9.96 -1.26
N ASP A 11 8.70 9.00 -2.05
CA ASP A 11 7.29 8.68 -2.23
C ASP A 11 6.75 7.84 -1.06
N ILE A 12 5.43 7.78 -0.92
CA ILE A 12 4.76 6.89 0.02
C ILE A 12 4.28 5.67 -0.78
N ASP A 13 4.71 4.47 -0.42
CA ASP A 13 4.21 3.23 -1.03
C ASP A 13 3.28 2.49 -0.06
N ILE A 14 2.06 2.19 -0.50
CA ILE A 14 1.08 1.43 0.28
C ILE A 14 0.56 0.25 -0.55
N ALA A 15 0.75 -0.96 -0.03
CA ALA A 15 0.07 -2.14 -0.54
C ALA A 15 -1.19 -2.43 0.27
N VAL A 16 -2.31 -2.64 -0.42
CA VAL A 16 -3.61 -3.03 0.16
C VAL A 16 -4.00 -4.45 -0.27
N ASP A 17 -4.79 -5.11 0.55
CA ASP A 17 -5.18 -6.51 0.38
C ASP A 17 -6.67 -6.69 0.70
N GLY A 18 -7.34 -7.59 -0.02
CA GLY A 18 -8.72 -8.01 0.25
C GLY A 18 -9.80 -6.96 -0.09
N LEU A 19 -9.60 -6.13 -1.12
CA LEU A 19 -10.63 -5.19 -1.56
C LEU A 19 -11.74 -5.86 -2.37
N GLY A 20 -11.36 -6.84 -3.21
CA GLY A 20 -12.28 -7.66 -4.00
C GLY A 20 -13.08 -6.89 -5.06
N SER A 21 -12.71 -5.63 -5.34
CA SER A 21 -13.38 -4.78 -6.33
C SER A 21 -12.45 -3.68 -6.82
N ALA A 22 -12.26 -3.60 -8.14
CA ALA A 22 -11.52 -2.52 -8.79
C ALA A 22 -12.15 -1.14 -8.50
N GLU A 23 -13.48 -1.05 -8.41
CA GLU A 23 -14.17 0.21 -8.07
C GLU A 23 -13.75 0.73 -6.69
N ARG A 24 -13.65 -0.17 -5.70
CA ARG A 24 -13.19 0.19 -4.36
C ARG A 24 -11.74 0.65 -4.37
N PHE A 25 -10.88 -0.06 -5.12
CA PHE A 25 -9.48 0.33 -5.26
C PHE A 25 -9.34 1.73 -5.87
N PHE A 26 -10.02 2.03 -6.98
CA PHE A 26 -9.91 3.35 -7.63
C PHE A 26 -10.53 4.48 -6.80
N ALA A 27 -11.61 4.20 -6.04
CA ALA A 27 -12.15 5.16 -5.09
C ALA A 27 -11.11 5.49 -3.99
N MET A 28 -10.48 4.46 -3.40
CA MET A 28 -9.43 4.65 -2.40
C MET A 28 -8.22 5.40 -2.95
N LEU A 29 -7.79 5.10 -4.19
CA LEU A 29 -6.69 5.79 -4.85
C LEU A 29 -6.97 7.30 -4.90
N GLY A 30 -8.12 7.69 -5.46
CA GLY A 30 -8.50 9.10 -5.60
C GLY A 30 -8.72 9.83 -4.27
N GLU A 31 -9.20 9.14 -3.24
CA GLU A 31 -9.28 9.70 -1.88
C GLU A 31 -7.88 9.91 -1.29
N SER A 32 -7.00 8.91 -1.43
CA SER A 32 -5.68 8.90 -0.79
C SER A 32 -4.72 9.96 -1.34
N GLU A 33 -4.80 10.26 -2.65
CA GLU A 33 -4.06 11.35 -3.29
C GLU A 33 -4.40 12.73 -2.69
N GLN A 34 -5.60 12.90 -2.12
CA GLN A 34 -6.02 14.15 -1.48
C GLN A 34 -5.58 14.27 -0.01
N LEU A 35 -5.13 13.17 0.60
CA LEU A 35 -4.75 13.12 2.02
C LEU A 35 -3.31 13.54 2.29
N THR A 36 -2.49 13.65 1.24
CA THR A 36 -1.06 13.95 1.35
C THR A 36 -0.62 14.89 0.24
N ARG A 37 0.47 15.63 0.50
CA ARG A 37 1.17 16.44 -0.51
C ARG A 37 2.39 15.75 -1.10
N PHE A 38 2.74 14.58 -0.56
CA PHE A 38 3.80 13.72 -1.09
C PHE A 38 3.20 12.81 -2.16
N PRO A 39 3.96 12.41 -3.19
CA PRO A 39 3.51 11.38 -4.10
C PRO A 39 3.18 10.10 -3.33
N LEU A 40 2.06 9.48 -3.69
CA LEU A 40 1.57 8.25 -3.08
C LEU A 40 1.36 7.23 -4.18
N ASP A 41 2.00 6.07 -4.05
CA ASP A 41 1.71 4.89 -4.86
C ASP A 41 0.88 3.90 -4.03
N LEU A 42 -0.29 3.55 -4.55
CA LEU A 42 -1.20 2.59 -3.94
C LEU A 42 -1.34 1.38 -4.86
N VAL A 43 -0.99 0.20 -4.36
CA VAL A 43 -1.04 -1.05 -5.12
C VAL A 43 -1.95 -2.08 -4.45
N GLU A 44 -2.75 -2.79 -5.24
CA GLU A 44 -3.51 -3.96 -4.76
C GLU A 44 -2.62 -5.20 -4.87
N ILE A 45 -2.24 -5.78 -3.72
CA ILE A 45 -1.21 -6.82 -3.65
C ILE A 45 -1.56 -8.09 -4.42
N GLU A 46 -2.86 -8.33 -4.63
CA GLU A 46 -3.41 -9.46 -5.41
C GLU A 46 -3.14 -9.33 -6.91
N HIS A 47 -2.88 -8.10 -7.40
CA HIS A 47 -2.59 -7.78 -8.80
C HIS A 47 -1.11 -7.45 -9.07
N VAL A 48 -0.26 -7.50 -8.05
CA VAL A 48 1.19 -7.31 -8.17
C VAL A 48 1.85 -8.63 -8.58
N GLU A 49 2.87 -8.57 -9.45
CA GLU A 49 3.63 -9.76 -9.83
C GLU A 49 4.16 -10.52 -8.60
N PRO A 50 4.06 -11.87 -8.56
CA PRO A 50 4.33 -12.65 -7.35
C PRO A 50 5.69 -12.38 -6.72
N GLU A 51 6.73 -12.16 -7.52
CA GLU A 51 8.08 -11.86 -7.05
C GLU A 51 8.14 -10.54 -6.25
N TYR A 52 7.47 -9.49 -6.72
CA TYR A 52 7.40 -8.21 -6.00
C TYR A 52 6.46 -8.30 -4.80
N ALA A 53 5.35 -9.03 -4.91
CA ALA A 53 4.44 -9.22 -3.79
C ALA A 53 5.11 -9.95 -2.60
N VAL A 54 6.08 -10.85 -2.86
CA VAL A 54 6.92 -11.48 -1.83
C VAL A 54 7.85 -10.45 -1.19
N LEU A 55 8.48 -9.58 -1.99
CA LEU A 55 9.38 -8.54 -1.48
C LEU A 55 8.63 -7.52 -0.62
N ILE A 56 7.45 -7.08 -1.04
CA ILE A 56 6.58 -6.17 -0.29
C ILE A 56 6.22 -6.79 1.07
N ARG A 57 5.81 -8.06 1.11
CA ARG A 57 5.50 -8.76 2.38
C ARG A 57 6.72 -8.93 3.28
N LYS A 58 7.90 -9.14 2.69
CA LYS A 58 9.15 -9.38 3.44
C LYS A 58 9.75 -8.09 4.03
N HIS A 59 9.70 -6.99 3.29
CA HIS A 59 10.38 -5.74 3.64
C HIS A 59 9.42 -4.65 4.12
N GLY A 60 8.15 -4.73 3.74
CA GLY A 60 7.12 -3.80 4.16
C GLY A 60 6.76 -3.95 5.63
N ARG A 61 6.06 -2.94 6.15
CA ARG A 61 5.52 -2.91 7.50
C ARG A 61 4.00 -2.92 7.44
N CYS A 62 3.37 -3.88 8.11
CA CYS A 62 1.92 -3.86 8.28
C CYS A 62 1.53 -2.71 9.23
N VAL A 63 0.95 -1.65 8.67
CA VAL A 63 0.49 -0.46 9.40
C VAL A 63 -0.94 -0.57 9.89
N TYR A 64 -1.75 -1.42 9.24
CA TYR A 64 -3.13 -1.70 9.59
C TYR A 64 -3.51 -3.11 9.17
N LYS A 65 -4.31 -3.77 10.01
CA LYS A 65 -4.94 -5.06 9.71
C LYS A 65 -6.34 -5.05 10.28
N ARG A 66 -7.35 -5.40 9.48
CA ARG A 66 -8.71 -5.63 9.96
C ARG A 66 -8.70 -6.87 10.86
N ILE A 67 -9.10 -6.72 12.12
CA ILE A 67 -9.36 -7.85 13.02
C ILE A 67 -10.80 -8.27 12.75
N GLU A 68 -10.99 -9.48 12.23
CA GLU A 68 -12.33 -10.06 12.16
C GLU A 68 -12.67 -10.58 13.56
N HIS A 69 -13.78 -10.10 14.12
CA HIS A 69 -14.35 -10.66 15.33
C HIS A 69 -15.19 -11.87 14.90
N GLU A 70 -14.73 -13.07 15.23
CA GLU A 70 -15.59 -14.26 15.21
C GLU A 70 -16.59 -14.13 16.37
N GLU A 71 -17.88 -14.08 16.04
CA GLU A 71 -18.99 -14.21 17.01
C GLU A 71 -19.16 -15.65 17.51
#